data_AF-A0A1H4CHA7-F1
#
_entry.id   AF-A0A1H4CHA7-F1
#
_cell.length_a   1.000
_cell.length_b   1.000
_cell.length_c   1.000
_cell.angle_alpha   90.00
_cell.angle_beta   90.00
_cell.angle_gamma   90.00
#
_symmetry.space_group_name_H-M   'P 1'
#
loop_
_entity.id
_entity.type
_entity.pdbx_description
1 polymer ?
#
loop_
_entity_poly.entity_id
_entity_poly.type
_entity_poly.pdbx_seq_one_letter_code
_entity_poly.pdbx_strand_id
1 'polypeptide(L)' 'MSIDTYKLTSTEEPTDEVLQALMEKVAQTARESNAKAEAEKRRRLQAVADEIKEWKSKAAV' A
#
# COMPACT_ATOMS: atom_id res chain seq x y z
N MET A 1 7.72 5.14 28.18
CA MET A 1 8.46 5.23 26.90
C MET A 1 7.49 5.74 25.83
N SER A 2 7.96 6.51 24.83
CA SER A 2 7.15 6.88 23.66
C SER A 2 7.62 6.13 22.41
N ILE A 3 6.74 5.99 21.41
CA ILE A 3 7.09 5.32 20.14
C ILE A 3 8.30 5.97 19.44
N ASP A 4 8.51 7.28 19.63
CA ASP A 4 9.64 8.02 19.04
C ASP A 4 10.98 7.68 19.69
N THR A 5 10.95 7.11 20.90
CA THR A 5 12.16 6.74 21.66
C THR A 5 12.41 5.23 21.66
N TYR A 6 11.43 4.42 21.23
CA TYR A 6 11.56 2.98 21.16
C TYR A 6 12.30 2.55 19.88
N LYS A 7 13.45 1.90 20.04
CA LYS A 7 14.20 1.32 18.93
C LYS A 7 13.68 -0.08 18.63
N LEU A 8 13.29 -0.34 17.39
CA LEU A 8 12.87 -1.69 16.94
C LEU A 8 13.96 -2.76 17.10
N THR A 9 15.23 -2.36 17.24
CA THR A 9 16.36 -3.25 17.51
C THR A 9 16.67 -3.39 19.00
N SER A 10 15.85 -2.81 19.88
CA SER A 10 16.04 -2.90 21.32
C SER A 10 15.76 -4.33 21.78
N THR A 11 16.57 -4.81 22.72
CA THR A 11 16.32 -6.07 23.44
C THR A 11 15.33 -5.90 24.59
N GLU A 12 14.92 -4.66 24.89
CA GLU A 12 13.89 -4.36 25.88
C GLU A 12 12.49 -4.55 25.28
N GLU A 13 11.62 -5.24 26.03
CA GLU A 13 10.23 -5.43 25.67
C GLU A 13 9.50 -4.08 25.66
N PRO A 14 8.77 -3.74 24.58
CA PRO A 14 7.98 -2.51 24.55
C PRO A 14 6.85 -2.61 25.57
N THR A 15 6.47 -1.47 26.16
CA THR A 15 5.21 -1.44 26.93
C THR A 15 4.03 -1.68 26.00
N ASP A 16 2.91 -2.17 26.53
CA ASP A 16 1.70 -2.47 25.76
C ASP A 16 1.23 -1.26 24.94
N GLU A 17 1.34 -0.04 25.46
CA GLU A 17 0.97 1.18 24.74
C GLU A 17 1.89 1.46 23.54
N VAL A 18 3.18 1.18 23.67
CA VAL A 18 4.16 1.33 22.58
C VAL A 18 3.93 0.26 21.52
N LEU A 19 3.67 -0.98 21.94
CA LEU A 19 3.34 -2.09 21.03
C LEU A 19 2.07 -1.76 20.24
N GLN A 20 1.01 -1.31 20.91
CA GLN A 20 -0.24 -0.94 20.27
C GLN A 20 -0.01 0.18 19.23
N ALA A 21 0.70 1.24 19.58
CA ALA A 21 0.99 2.34 18.65
C ALA A 21 1.81 1.88 17.43
N LEU A 22 2.76 0.95 17.61
CA LEU A 22 3.50 0.34 16.50
C LEU A 22 2.57 -0.47 15.59
N MET A 23 1.70 -1.30 16.17
CA MET A 23 0.74 -2.09 15.40
C MET A 23 -0.23 -1.21 14.60
N GLU A 24 -0.74 -0.12 15.20
CA GLU A 24 -1.61 0.84 14.52
C GLU A 24 -0.92 1.50 13.32
N LYS A 25 0.32 1.96 13.51
CA LYS A 25 1.11 2.58 12.43
C LYS A 25 1.41 1.60 11.29
N VAL A 26 1.75 0.36 11.62
CA VAL A 26 1.97 -0.70 10.63
C VAL A 26 0.68 -1.00 9.87
N ALA A 27 -0.45 -1.14 10.57
CA ALA A 27 -1.74 -1.38 9.96
C ALA A 27 -2.15 -0.24 9.01
N GLN A 28 -1.93 1.01 9.41
CA GLN A 28 -2.17 2.18 8.55
C GLN A 28 -1.29 2.13 7.30
N THR A 29 0.02 1.94 7.46
CA THR A 29 0.97 1.89 6.35
C THR A 29 0.63 0.78 5.36
N ALA A 30 0.25 -0.40 5.87
CA ALA A 30 -0.17 -1.53 5.05
C ALA A 30 -1.44 -1.23 4.25
N ARG A 31 -2.45 -0.60 4.87
CA ARG A 31 -3.68 -0.19 4.19
C ARG A 31 -3.40 0.83 3.08
N GLU A 32 -2.59 1.83 3.35
CA GLU A 32 -2.21 2.85 2.37
C GLU A 32 -1.42 2.27 1.20
N SER A 33 -0.47 1.38 1.49
CA SER A 33 0.31 0.66 0.48
C SER A 33 -0.59 -0.18 -0.42
N ASN A 34 -1.50 -0.95 0.17
CA ASN A 34 -2.44 -1.77 -0.58
C ASN A 34 -3.39 -0.93 -1.45
N ALA A 35 -3.93 0.17 -0.91
CA ALA A 35 -4.79 1.08 -1.66
C ALA A 35 -4.05 1.68 -2.87
N LYS A 36 -2.79 2.08 -2.70
CA LYS A 36 -1.93 2.58 -3.79
C LYS A 36 -1.67 1.50 -4.85
N ALA A 37 -1.35 0.27 -4.42
CA ALA A 37 -1.10 -0.84 -5.32
C ALA A 37 -2.33 -1.19 -6.18
N GLU A 38 -3.51 -1.29 -5.56
CA GLU A 38 -4.75 -1.57 -6.29
C GLU A 38 -5.15 -0.42 -7.23
N ALA A 39 -4.96 0.83 -6.81
CA ALA A 39 -5.21 1.99 -7.69
C ALA A 39 -4.30 1.96 -8.94
N GLU A 40 -3.01 1.68 -8.77
CA GLU A 40 -2.06 1.60 -9.87
C GLU A 40 -2.35 0.41 -10.79
N LYS A 41 -2.67 -0.76 -10.21
CA LYS A 41 -3.11 -1.93 -10.97
C LYS A 41 -4.35 -1.61 -11.81
N ARG A 42 -5.37 -0.99 -11.23
CA ARG A 42 -6.57 -0.57 -11.95
C ARG A 42 -6.25 0.40 -13.09
N ARG A 43 -5.39 1.38 -12.84
CA ARG A 43 -4.93 2.34 -13.87
C ARG A 43 -4.26 1.64 -15.05
N ARG A 44 -3.35 0.70 -14.79
CA ARG A 44 -2.65 -0.07 -15.84
C ARG A 44 -3.60 -0.95 -16.64
N LEU A 45 -4.49 -1.67 -15.96
CA LEU A 45 -5.47 -2.52 -16.63
C LEU A 45 -6.41 -1.71 -17.52
N GLN A 46 -6.82 -0.51 -17.08
CA GLN A 46 -7.64 0.38 -17.89
C GLN A 46 -6.88 0.86 -19.13
N ALA A 47 -5.61 1.27 -18.98
CA ALA A 47 -4.79 1.68 -20.13
C ALA A 47 -4.66 0.57 -21.19
N VAL A 48 -4.41 -0.67 -20.75
CA VAL A 48 -4.36 -1.82 -21.68
C VAL A 48 -5.72 -2.08 -22.34
N ALA A 49 -6.82 -1.95 -21.60
CA ALA A 49 -8.16 -2.12 -22.16
C ALA A 49 -8.46 -1.06 -23.24
N ASP A 50 -8.04 0.19 -23.02
CA ASP A 50 -8.20 1.29 -23.96
C ASP A 50 -7.33 1.06 -25.21
N GLU A 51 -6.08 0.63 -25.06
CA GLU A 51 -5.20 0.25 -26.17
C GLU A 51 -5.80 -0.88 -27.03
N ILE A 52 -6.34 -1.93 -26.40
CA ILE A 52 -6.99 -3.03 -27.11
C ILE A 52 -8.21 -2.52 -27.88
N LYS A 53 -8.99 -1.61 -27.28
CA LYS A 53 -10.18 -1.03 -27.92
C LYS A 53 -9.79 -0.21 -29.16
N GLU A 54 -8.75 0.61 -29.05
CA GLU A 54 -8.21 1.36 -30.20
C GLU A 54 -7.66 0.46 -31.29
N TRP A 55 -6.95 -0.61 -30.93
CA TRP A 55 -6.43 -1.54 -31.92
C TRP A 55 -7.55 -2.25 -32.67
N LYS A 56 -8.60 -2.69 -31.96
CA LYS A 56 -9.78 -3.31 -32.58
C LYS A 56 -10.54 -2.35 -33.49
N SER A 57 -10.67 -1.07 -33.12
CA SER A 57 -11.35 -0.09 -33.98
C SER A 57 -10.56 0.19 -35.25
N LYS A 58 -9.23 0.24 -35.16
CA LYS A 58 -8.34 0.40 -36.33
C LYS A 58 -8.34 -0.81 -37.25
N ALA A 59 -8.48 -2.03 -36.71
CA ALA A 59 -8.53 -3.26 -37.49
C ALA A 59 -9.90 -3.54 -38.15
N ALA A 60 -10.96 -2.81 -37.75
CA ALA A 60 -12.31 -2.93 -38.29
C ALA A 60 -12.59 -1.94 -39.44
N VAL A 61 -11.60 -1.12 -39.82
CA VAL A 61 -11.59 -0.18 -40.95
C VAL A 61 -10.63 -0.71 -42.00
#